data_AF-A0AAP6MX77-F1
#
_entry.id   AF-A0AAP6MX77-F1
#
_cell.length_a   1.000
_cell.length_b   1.000
_cell.length_c   1.000
_cell.angle_alpha   90.00
_cell.angle_beta   90.00
_cell.angle_gamma   90.00
#
_symmetry.space_group_name_H-M   'P 1'
#
loop_
_entity.id
_entity.type
_entity.pdbx_description
1 polymer ?
#
loop_
_entity_poly.entity_id
_entity_poly.type
_entity_poly.pdbx_seq_one_letter_code
_entity_poly.pdbx_strand_id
1 'polypeptide(L)'
;MKVIITGATGMVGEGVLLECLNNYAVEKVLMINRKPSAIKHPKLEELIVLDFMQLSRYAEILQDYDACFYCAGVSSVGMDEVKYTYVTYDTTLAFARALSEINPNMVFNFVTGSHTDTSENGKVMWARVKGKTENDLMKLPFRGQYNFRPGFMKPFKQ
;
A
#
# COMPACT_ATOMS: atom_id res chain seq x y z
N MET A 1 16.65 7.84 -3.23
CA MET A 1 15.46 7.41 -2.47
C MET A 1 15.19 5.92 -2.68
N LYS A 2 14.84 5.18 -1.62
CA LYS A 2 14.41 3.77 -1.68
C LYS A 2 12.93 3.64 -1.36
N VAL A 3 12.21 2.86 -2.16
CA VAL A 3 10.74 2.79 -2.12
C VAL A 3 10.25 1.35 -1.93
N ILE A 4 9.29 1.15 -1.04
CA ILE A 4 8.52 -0.09 -0.91
C ILE A 4 7.22 0.05 -1.73
N ILE A 5 6.84 -0.98 -2.47
CA ILE A 5 5.55 -1.05 -3.16
C ILE A 5 4.88 -2.39 -2.83
N THR A 6 3.62 -2.35 -2.40
CA THR A 6 2.76 -3.53 -2.34
C THR A 6 1.55 -3.36 -3.26
N GLY A 7 1.08 -4.45 -3.87
CA GLY A 7 0.06 -4.40 -4.90
C GLY A 7 0.58 -3.95 -6.28
N ALA A 8 1.88 -4.12 -6.53
CA ALA A 8 2.55 -3.70 -7.76
C ALA A 8 2.04 -4.41 -9.05
N THR A 9 1.34 -5.54 -8.91
CA THR A 9 0.72 -6.26 -10.04
C THR A 9 -0.71 -5.82 -10.33
N GLY A 10 -1.26 -4.90 -9.54
CA GLY A 10 -2.57 -4.30 -9.78
C GLY A 10 -2.49 -3.03 -10.62
N MET A 11 -3.64 -2.56 -11.13
CA MET A 11 -3.72 -1.42 -12.06
C MET A 11 -3.04 -0.14 -11.55
N VAL A 12 -3.15 0.17 -10.25
CA VAL A 12 -2.49 1.33 -9.65
C VAL A 12 -1.01 1.05 -9.43
N GLY A 13 -0.70 -0.07 -8.77
CA GLY A 13 0.65 -0.40 -8.35
C GLY A 13 1.61 -0.62 -9.52
N GLU A 14 1.12 -1.09 -10.67
CA GLU A 14 1.91 -1.22 -11.89
C GLU A 14 2.40 0.15 -12.38
N GLY A 15 1.51 1.14 -12.44
CA GLY A 15 1.89 2.51 -12.81
C GLY A 15 2.89 3.11 -11.81
N VAL A 16 2.66 2.94 -10.51
CA VAL A 16 3.60 3.39 -9.47
C VAL A 16 4.96 2.72 -9.62
N LEU A 17 4.99 1.41 -9.90
CA LEU A 17 6.22 0.68 -10.14
C LEU A 17 6.97 1.25 -11.34
N LEU A 18 6.31 1.41 -12.49
CA LEU A 18 6.92 1.94 -13.71
C LEU A 18 7.51 3.34 -13.50
N GLU A 19 6.76 4.24 -12.87
CA GLU A 19 7.25 5.58 -12.54
C GLU A 19 8.47 5.54 -11.60
N CYS A 20 8.44 4.67 -10.59
CA CYS A 20 9.59 4.49 -9.69
C CYS A 20 10.83 3.96 -10.42
N LEU A 21 10.67 2.99 -11.33
CA LEU A 21 11.82 2.40 -12.04
C LEU A 21 12.47 3.42 -13.00
N ASN A 22 11.65 4.24 -13.68
CA ASN A 22 12.09 5.26 -14.64
C ASN A 22 12.66 6.52 -13.97
N ASN A 23 12.34 6.78 -12.70
CA ASN A 23 12.79 7.97 -12.00
C ASN A 23 14.25 7.83 -11.50
N TYR A 24 15.13 8.76 -11.88
CA TYR A 24 16.54 8.75 -11.46
C TYR A 24 16.74 9.03 -9.97
N ALA A 25 15.81 9.72 -9.31
CA ALA A 25 15.85 9.98 -7.87
C ALA A 25 15.50 8.72 -7.03
N VAL A 26 14.90 7.72 -7.66
CA VAL A 26 14.65 6.41 -7.06
C VAL A 26 15.81 5.48 -7.40
N GLU A 27 16.53 5.07 -6.36
CA GLU A 27 17.70 4.20 -6.46
C GLU A 27 17.31 2.73 -6.40
N LYS A 28 16.30 2.41 -5.57
CA LYS A 28 15.89 1.03 -5.30
C LYS A 28 14.40 0.95 -5.04
N VAL A 29 13.78 -0.11 -5.55
CA VAL A 29 12.38 -0.45 -5.33
C VAL A 29 12.33 -1.85 -4.75
N LEU A 30 11.68 -2.00 -3.60
CA LEU A 30 11.33 -3.29 -3.02
C LEU A 30 9.85 -3.56 -3.24
N MET A 31 9.57 -4.56 -4.05
CA MET A 31 8.22 -5.04 -4.27
C MET A 31 7.89 -6.12 -3.26
N ILE A 32 6.85 -5.89 -2.44
CA ILE A 32 6.37 -6.84 -1.44
C ILE A 32 5.09 -7.49 -1.97
N ASN A 33 5.19 -8.77 -2.33
CA ASN A 33 4.13 -9.52 -2.99
C ASN A 33 3.79 -10.82 -2.25
N ARG A 34 2.62 -11.37 -2.54
CA ARG A 34 2.23 -12.73 -2.09
C ARG A 34 2.64 -13.83 -3.06
N LYS A 35 3.02 -13.49 -4.29
CA LYS A 35 3.42 -14.42 -5.36
C LYS A 35 4.58 -13.81 -6.16
N PRO A 36 5.48 -14.62 -6.71
CA PRO A 36 6.57 -14.13 -7.55
C PRO A 36 6.07 -13.40 -8.79
N SER A 37 6.82 -12.38 -9.20
CA SER A 37 6.61 -11.63 -10.43
C SER A 37 7.70 -11.95 -11.47
N ALA A 38 7.33 -11.94 -12.74
CA ALA A 38 8.26 -12.08 -13.86
C ALA A 38 9.03 -10.77 -14.17
N ILE A 39 8.62 -9.64 -13.58
CA ILE A 39 9.25 -8.34 -13.83
C ILE A 39 10.68 -8.35 -13.29
N LYS A 40 11.63 -7.92 -14.12
CA LYS A 40 13.05 -7.77 -13.77
C LYS A 40 13.53 -6.38 -14.11
N HIS A 41 14.27 -5.76 -13.20
CA HIS A 41 14.89 -4.46 -13.41
C HIS A 41 16.09 -4.30 -12.47
N PRO A 42 17.19 -3.62 -12.85
CA PRO A 42 18.36 -3.45 -11.98
C PRO A 42 18.07 -2.80 -10.62
N LYS A 43 17.07 -1.92 -10.57
CA LYS A 43 16.62 -1.26 -9.32
C LYS A 43 15.60 -2.07 -8.51
N LEU A 44 15.07 -3.16 -9.04
CA LEU A 44 13.92 -3.87 -8.48
C LEU A 44 14.35 -5.12 -7.72
N GLU A 45 13.96 -5.19 -6.46
CA GLU A 45 14.00 -6.40 -5.64
C GLU A 45 12.58 -6.85 -5.29
N GLU A 46 12.46 -8.14 -4.97
CA GLU A 46 11.18 -8.75 -4.59
C GLU A 46 11.31 -9.46 -3.25
N LEU A 47 10.34 -9.22 -2.37
CA LEU A 47 10.17 -9.92 -1.11
C LEU A 47 8.79 -10.59 -1.10
N ILE A 48 8.78 -11.91 -0.91
CA ILE A 48 7.55 -12.69 -0.83
C ILE A 48 7.07 -12.78 0.62
N VAL A 49 5.92 -12.17 0.89
CA VAL A 49 5.24 -12.18 2.19
C VAL A 49 3.84 -12.73 1.97
N LEU A 50 3.61 -13.99 2.38
CA LEU A 50 2.32 -14.68 2.16
C LEU A 50 1.19 -14.06 3.00
N ASP A 51 1.53 -13.58 4.19
CA ASP A 51 0.62 -12.95 5.14
C ASP A 51 1.20 -11.62 5.62
N PHE A 52 0.58 -10.51 5.20
CA PHE A 52 1.03 -9.18 5.55
C PHE A 52 0.90 -8.86 7.04
N MET A 53 0.11 -9.63 7.80
CA MET A 53 0.09 -9.55 9.26
C MET A 53 1.45 -9.92 9.89
N GLN A 54 2.32 -10.60 9.14
CA GLN A 54 3.63 -11.07 9.59
C GLN A 54 4.79 -10.26 9.01
N LEU A 55 4.53 -9.05 8.50
CA LEU A 55 5.57 -8.22 7.87
C LEU A 55 6.76 -7.95 8.80
N SER A 56 6.52 -7.81 10.11
CA SER A 56 7.55 -7.56 11.12
C SER A 56 8.65 -8.63 11.16
N ARG A 57 8.38 -9.85 10.69
CA ARG A 57 9.38 -10.94 10.58
C ARG A 57 10.51 -10.61 9.59
N TYR A 58 10.31 -9.63 8.73
CA TYR A 58 11.26 -9.20 7.70
C TYR A 58 11.92 -7.86 8.04
N ALA A 59 11.87 -7.41 9.29
CA ALA A 59 12.34 -6.09 9.71
C ALA A 59 13.75 -5.76 9.22
N GLU A 60 14.68 -6.73 9.19
CA GLU A 60 16.05 -6.53 8.69
C GLU A 60 16.12 -6.14 7.21
N ILE A 61 15.22 -6.69 6.38
CA ILE A 61 15.16 -6.40 4.94
C ILE A 61 14.49 -5.04 4.68
N LEU A 62 13.61 -4.61 5.58
CA LEU A 62 12.76 -3.43 5.43
C LEU A 62 13.41 -2.14 5.96
N GLN A 63 14.68 -2.20 6.39
CA GLN A 63 15.45 -1.04 6.84
C GLN A 63 15.75 -0.06 5.69
N ASP A 64 15.95 1.21 6.04
CA ASP A 64 16.42 2.27 5.14
C ASP A 64 15.53 2.55 3.91
N TYR A 65 14.23 2.25 3.98
CA TYR A 65 13.26 2.70 2.97
C TYR A 65 12.65 4.04 3.37
N ASP A 66 12.61 4.96 2.42
CA ASP A 66 12.16 6.34 2.63
C ASP A 66 10.63 6.48 2.47
N ALA A 67 10.04 5.65 1.61
CA ALA A 67 8.62 5.71 1.30
C ALA A 67 8.02 4.33 1.05
N CYS A 68 6.73 4.20 1.36
CA CYS A 68 5.91 3.05 0.99
C CYS A 68 4.71 3.51 0.15
N PHE A 69 4.42 2.80 -0.93
CA PHE A 69 3.16 2.87 -1.67
C PHE A 69 2.35 1.60 -1.45
N TYR A 70 1.33 1.70 -0.60
CA TYR A 70 0.38 0.65 -0.37
C TYR A 70 -0.75 0.73 -1.40
N CYS A 71 -0.58 -0.04 -2.49
CA CYS A 71 -1.53 -0.13 -3.60
C CYS A 71 -2.33 -1.44 -3.59
N ALA A 72 -2.10 -2.30 -2.61
CA ALA A 72 -2.84 -3.55 -2.47
C ALA A 72 -4.29 -3.25 -2.08
N GLY A 73 -5.23 -3.94 -2.72
CA GLY A 73 -6.65 -3.79 -2.47
C GLY A 73 -7.47 -4.83 -3.21
N VAL A 74 -8.73 -4.96 -2.81
CA VAL A 74 -9.71 -5.87 -3.42
C VAL A 74 -10.98 -5.09 -3.78
N SER A 75 -11.71 -5.57 -4.79
CA SER A 75 -13.04 -5.06 -5.08
C SER A 75 -13.98 -5.39 -3.92
N SER A 76 -14.80 -4.43 -3.50
CA SER A 76 -15.84 -4.66 -2.49
C SER A 76 -17.05 -5.42 -3.05
N VAL A 77 -17.14 -5.59 -4.38
CA VAL A 77 -18.29 -6.22 -5.04
C VAL A 77 -18.40 -7.68 -4.59
N GLY A 78 -19.54 -8.02 -3.99
CA GLY A 78 -19.82 -9.37 -3.50
C GLY A 78 -19.11 -9.74 -2.20
N MET A 79 -18.47 -8.80 -1.51
CA MET A 79 -17.83 -9.06 -0.20
C MET A 79 -18.72 -8.68 0.97
N ASP A 80 -18.70 -9.49 2.01
CA ASP A 80 -19.23 -9.10 3.33
C ASP A 80 -18.29 -8.11 4.03
N GLU A 81 -18.86 -7.31 4.94
CA GLU A 81 -18.15 -6.23 5.65
C GLU A 81 -16.98 -6.75 6.49
N VAL A 82 -17.13 -7.93 7.12
CA VAL A 82 -16.09 -8.51 7.97
C VAL A 82 -14.86 -8.88 7.13
N LYS A 83 -15.05 -9.62 6.04
CA LYS A 83 -13.95 -9.97 5.13
C LYS A 83 -13.34 -8.75 4.45
N TYR A 84 -14.16 -7.78 4.07
CA TYR A 84 -13.66 -6.56 3.45
C TYR A 84 -12.83 -5.72 4.43
N THR A 85 -13.27 -5.64 5.69
CA THR A 85 -12.54 -4.98 6.79
C THR A 85 -11.23 -5.69 7.06
N TYR A 86 -11.21 -7.02 7.14
CA TYR A 86 -9.97 -7.76 7.34
C TYR A 86 -8.94 -7.43 6.25
N VAL A 87 -9.34 -7.53 4.98
CA VAL A 87 -8.41 -7.29 3.87
C VAL A 87 -8.01 -5.81 3.75
N THR A 88 -8.94 -4.87 3.93
CA THR A 88 -8.69 -3.44 3.62
C THR A 88 -8.17 -2.65 4.83
N TYR A 89 -8.62 -2.99 6.03
CA TYR A 89 -8.26 -2.29 7.25
C TYR A 89 -7.20 -3.09 8.04
N ASP A 90 -7.49 -4.33 8.45
CA ASP A 90 -6.60 -5.04 9.36
C ASP A 90 -5.22 -5.30 8.74
N THR A 91 -5.18 -5.84 7.52
CA THR A 91 -3.88 -6.12 6.87
C THR A 91 -3.10 -4.85 6.53
N THR A 92 -3.78 -3.76 6.18
CA THR A 92 -3.15 -2.46 5.88
C THR A 92 -2.54 -1.86 7.14
N LEU A 93 -3.28 -1.86 8.25
CA LEU A 93 -2.80 -1.31 9.52
C LEU A 93 -1.67 -2.16 10.11
N ALA A 94 -1.73 -3.49 10.00
CA ALA A 94 -0.64 -4.35 10.43
C ALA A 94 0.66 -4.08 9.63
N PHE A 95 0.53 -3.96 8.31
CA PHE A 95 1.66 -3.63 7.43
C PHE A 95 2.25 -2.26 7.76
N ALA A 96 1.40 -1.24 7.90
CA ALA A 96 1.81 0.12 8.21
C ALA A 96 2.45 0.25 9.60
N ARG A 97 1.90 -0.40 10.62
CA ARG A 97 2.48 -0.41 11.98
C ARG A 97 3.89 -0.98 11.97
N ALA A 98 4.07 -2.15 11.35
CA ALA A 98 5.39 -2.78 11.22
C ALA A 98 6.41 -1.83 10.56
N LEU A 99 6.03 -1.12 9.49
CA LEU A 99 6.92 -0.14 8.86
C LEU A 99 7.17 1.10 9.72
N SER A 100 6.16 1.61 10.43
CA SER A 100 6.31 2.79 11.28
C SER A 100 7.20 2.53 12.50
N GLU A 101 7.20 1.30 13.02
CA GLU A 101 8.10 0.87 14.11
C GLU A 101 9.55 0.75 13.63
N ILE A 102 9.75 0.32 12.37
CA ILE A 102 11.07 0.20 11.76
C ILE A 102 11.65 1.59 11.41
N ASN A 103 10.86 2.44 10.77
CA ASN A 103 11.29 3.75 10.33
C ASN A 103 10.18 4.80 10.49
N PRO A 104 10.16 5.56 11.60
CA PRO A 104 9.20 6.64 11.77
C PRO A 104 9.43 7.81 10.79
N ASN A 105 10.62 7.91 10.18
CA ASN A 105 10.88 8.95 9.17
C ASN A 105 10.33 8.61 7.77
N MET A 106 9.74 7.41 7.60
CA MET A 106 9.16 6.98 6.33
C MET A 106 7.90 7.78 5.97
N VAL A 107 7.66 7.99 4.67
CA VAL A 107 6.39 8.47 4.14
C VAL A 107 5.51 7.29 3.69
N PHE A 108 4.29 7.20 4.20
CA PHE A 108 3.35 6.13 3.86
C PHE A 108 2.22 6.65 2.97
N ASN A 109 2.12 6.11 1.76
CA ASN A 109 1.11 6.47 0.77
C ASN A 109 0.09 5.33 0.64
N PHE A 110 -1.19 5.64 0.75
CA PHE A 110 -2.27 4.66 0.65
C PHE A 110 -3.24 5.05 -0.46
N VAL A 111 -3.66 4.06 -1.26
CA VAL A 111 -4.62 4.30 -2.34
C VAL A 111 -5.97 3.72 -1.99
N THR A 112 -6.99 4.57 -2.01
CA THR A 112 -8.36 4.21 -1.64
C THR A 112 -9.31 4.33 -2.84
N GLY A 113 -9.94 5.48 -3.01
CA GLY A 113 -10.91 5.74 -4.06
C GLY A 113 -11.71 7.01 -3.79
N SER A 114 -12.24 7.62 -4.84
CA SER A 114 -13.23 8.69 -4.67
C SER A 114 -14.38 8.23 -3.80
N HIS A 115 -14.99 9.14 -3.04
CA HIS A 115 -16.09 8.86 -2.11
C HIS A 115 -15.72 8.03 -0.87
N THR A 116 -14.43 7.80 -0.58
CA THR A 116 -14.02 7.33 0.75
C THR A 116 -14.59 8.23 1.84
N ASP A 117 -15.19 7.63 2.87
CA ASP A 117 -15.94 8.31 3.92
C ASP A 117 -15.18 8.31 5.25
N THR A 118 -14.41 9.38 5.49
CA THR A 118 -13.68 9.58 6.75
C THR A 118 -14.55 9.98 7.94
N SER A 119 -15.86 10.19 7.75
CA SER A 119 -16.78 10.32 8.89
C SER A 119 -17.09 8.97 9.53
N GLU A 120 -16.84 7.86 8.82
CA GLU A 120 -17.13 6.49 9.25
C GLU A 120 -18.62 6.20 9.52
N ASN A 121 -19.54 7.09 9.12
CA ASN A 121 -20.96 7.03 9.47
C ASN A 121 -21.90 6.83 8.26
N GLY A 122 -21.38 6.88 7.03
CA GLY A 122 -22.17 6.75 5.81
C GLY A 122 -22.76 5.36 5.61
N LYS A 123 -23.74 5.23 4.70
CA LYS A 123 -24.42 3.94 4.45
C LYS A 123 -23.58 2.94 3.63
N VAL A 124 -22.53 3.41 2.95
CA VAL A 124 -21.72 2.61 2.02
C VAL A 124 -20.56 1.95 2.76
N MET A 125 -20.61 0.62 2.89
CA MET A 125 -19.64 -0.17 3.68
C MET A 125 -18.20 0.07 3.29
N TRP A 126 -17.87 -0.11 2.00
CA TRP A 126 -16.48 -0.01 1.56
C TRP A 126 -15.90 1.39 1.79
N ALA A 127 -16.75 2.43 1.69
CA ALA A 127 -16.34 3.82 1.87
C ALA A 127 -16.01 4.11 3.33
N ARG A 128 -16.82 3.60 4.27
CA ARG A 128 -16.53 3.68 5.72
C ARG A 128 -15.26 2.92 6.08
N VAL A 129 -15.12 1.68 5.61
CA VAL A 129 -13.94 0.84 5.92
C VAL A 129 -12.67 1.51 5.43
N LYS A 130 -12.64 2.00 4.18
CA LYS A 130 -11.49 2.77 3.67
C LYS A 130 -11.25 4.05 4.46
N GLY A 131 -12.32 4.78 4.82
CA GLY A 131 -12.19 6.03 5.57
C GLY A 131 -11.63 5.83 6.96
N LYS A 132 -12.08 4.77 7.65
CA LYS A 132 -11.49 4.31 8.90
C LYS A 132 -10.01 3.97 8.75
N THR A 133 -9.64 3.24 7.68
CA THR A 133 -8.23 2.94 7.39
C THR A 133 -7.41 4.22 7.22
N GLU A 134 -7.88 5.20 6.44
CA GLU A 134 -7.19 6.48 6.28
C GLU A 134 -7.02 7.21 7.62
N ASN A 135 -8.07 7.30 8.42
CA ASN A 135 -8.07 7.96 9.73
C ASN A 135 -7.06 7.33 10.69
N ASP A 136 -6.97 6.00 10.73
CA ASP A 136 -6.07 5.30 11.65
C ASP A 136 -4.63 5.26 11.14
N LEU A 137 -4.40 5.26 9.82
CA LEU A 137 -3.06 5.44 9.25
C LEU A 137 -2.47 6.80 9.59
N MET A 138 -3.28 7.87 9.56
CA MET A 138 -2.86 9.24 9.93
C MET A 138 -2.37 9.37 11.40
N LYS A 139 -2.71 8.41 12.26
CA LYS A 139 -2.30 8.38 13.67
C LYS A 139 -0.95 7.70 13.89
N LEU A 140 -0.43 6.98 12.89
CA LEU A 140 0.86 6.31 12.99
C LEU A 140 2.02 7.31 12.90
N PRO A 141 3.16 7.03 13.53
CA PRO A 141 4.28 7.98 13.67
C PRO A 141 5.14 8.07 12.41
N PHE A 142 4.52 8.10 11.23
CA PHE A 142 5.22 8.37 9.98
C PHE A 142 5.56 9.86 9.85
N ARG A 143 6.67 10.17 9.17
CA ARG A 143 7.00 11.55 8.77
C ARG A 143 5.88 12.19 7.97
N GLY A 144 5.19 11.39 7.16
CA GLY A 144 4.00 11.81 6.45
C GLY A 144 3.15 10.62 6.05
N GLN A 145 1.84 10.80 6.09
CA GLN A 145 0.86 9.82 5.61
C GLN A 145 -0.06 10.52 4.60
N TYR A 146 -0.19 9.94 3.41
CA TYR A 146 -0.97 10.52 2.32
C TYR A 146 -1.95 9.52 1.74
N ASN A 147 -3.19 9.96 1.52
CA ASN A 147 -4.27 9.15 0.97
C ASN A 147 -4.65 9.63 -0.42
N PHE A 148 -4.56 8.75 -1.41
CA PHE A 148 -4.92 9.03 -2.80
C PHE A 148 -6.30 8.45 -3.11
N ARG A 149 -7.22 9.32 -3.53
CA ARG A 149 -8.64 8.99 -3.78
C ARG A 149 -8.99 9.10 -5.27
N PRO A 150 -8.44 8.25 -6.15
CA PRO A 150 -8.74 8.33 -7.58
C PRO A 150 -10.24 8.09 -7.85
N GLY A 151 -10.83 8.90 -8.73
CA GLY A 151 -12.22 8.72 -9.19
C GLY A 151 -12.37 7.66 -10.27
N PHE A 152 -11.38 7.58 -11.16
CA PHE A 152 -11.35 6.65 -12.26
C PHE A 152 -9.88 6.30 -12.56
N MET A 153 -9.63 5.02 -12.87
CA MET A 153 -8.32 4.54 -13.27
C MET A 153 -8.39 4.10 -14.73
N LYS A 154 -7.49 4.62 -15.56
CA LYS A 154 -7.31 4.19 -16.94
C LYS A 154 -6.05 3.31 -17.00
N PRO A 155 -6.11 2.12 -17.62
CA PRO A 155 -4.92 1.29 -17.80
C PRO A 155 -3.82 2.07 -18.52
N PHE A 156 -2.58 1.86 -18.06
CA PHE A 156 -1.42 2.43 -18.72
C PHE A 156 -1.30 1.85 -20.13
N LYS A 157 -1.05 2.71 -21.13
CA LYS A 157 -0.82 2.23 -22.50
C LYS A 157 0.62 1.73 -22.58
N GLN A 158 0.79 0.47 -22.97
CA GLN A 158 2.09 -0.08 -23.38
C GLN A 158 2.63 0.68 -24.59
#